data_AF-A0A133ULI6-F1
#
_entry.id   AF-A0A133ULI6-F1
#
_cell.length_a   1.000
_cell.length_b   1.000
_cell.length_c   1.000
_cell.angle_alpha   90.00
_cell.angle_beta   90.00
_cell.angle_gamma   90.00
#
_symmetry.space_group_name_H-M   'P 1'
#
loop_
_entity.id
_entity.type
_entity.pdbx_description
1 polymer ?
#
loop_
_entity_poly.entity_id
_entity_poly.type
_entity_poly.pdbx_seq_one_letter_code
_entity_poly.pdbx_strand_id
1 'polypeptide(L)'
;MPPENAPIEGGLDLREANVVDVEIEKLNGSYKFDVTLYHDDDDEDGYANWWQVETLGGEELGRRDLAHAHGAQEFTRSQTIEIPQEAKYVVVRGHDQIHGYGGQVIIVNLRTSQSEKIDQGSEKQDFSDYS
;
A
#
# COMPACT_ATOMS: atom_id res chain seq x y z
N MET A 1 22.46 -0.66 1.55
CA MET A 1 22.31 -1.81 2.46
C MET A 1 21.42 -1.32 3.58
N PRO A 2 20.25 -1.94 3.83
CA PRO A 2 19.48 -1.56 5.01
C PRO A 2 20.32 -1.84 6.26
N PRO A 3 20.14 -1.09 7.37
CA PRO A 3 20.86 -1.34 8.60
C PRO A 3 20.57 -2.75 9.13
N GLU A 4 21.59 -3.36 9.73
CA GLU A 4 21.69 -4.79 10.06
C GLU A 4 20.66 -5.32 11.09
N ASN A 5 19.77 -4.47 11.61
CA ASN A 5 18.87 -4.74 12.72
C ASN A 5 17.40 -4.33 12.48
N ALA A 6 16.95 -4.12 11.24
CA ALA A 6 15.54 -3.86 10.97
C ALA A 6 14.68 -5.10 11.34
N PRO A 7 13.52 -4.94 12.00
CA PRO A 7 12.61 -6.05 12.24
C PRO A 7 12.11 -6.57 10.88
N ILE A 8 12.60 -7.74 10.49
CA ILE A 8 12.10 -8.47 9.32
C ILE A 8 11.14 -9.56 9.80
N GLU A 9 9.84 -9.33 9.65
CA GLU A 9 8.82 -10.35 9.92
C GLU A 9 8.21 -10.84 8.61
N GLY A 10 8.18 -12.16 8.40
CA GLY A 10 7.62 -12.73 7.17
C GLY A 10 8.32 -12.31 5.87
N GLY A 11 9.49 -11.67 5.95
CA GLY A 11 10.20 -11.09 4.81
C GLY A 11 9.93 -9.60 4.56
N LEU A 12 9.16 -8.94 5.43
CA LEU A 12 8.83 -7.52 5.34
C LEU A 12 9.72 -6.69 6.27
N ASP A 13 10.21 -5.54 5.79
CA ASP A 13 10.80 -4.50 6.65
C ASP A 13 9.68 -3.70 7.29
N LEU A 14 9.45 -3.87 8.61
CA LEU A 14 8.30 -3.26 9.28
C LEU A 14 8.46 -1.76 9.57
N ARG A 15 9.60 -1.18 9.23
CA ARG A 15 9.81 0.29 9.22
C ARG A 15 9.17 0.96 8.01
N GLU A 16 8.76 0.15 7.04
CA GLU A 16 8.08 0.57 5.83
C GLU A 16 6.59 0.27 5.93
N ALA A 17 5.75 1.06 5.29
CA ALA A 17 4.31 0.90 5.34
C ALA A 17 3.85 -0.21 4.36
N ASN A 18 4.00 -1.46 4.77
CA ASN A 18 3.72 -2.62 3.92
C ASN A 18 2.22 -2.80 3.69
N VAL A 19 1.80 -2.90 2.43
CA VAL A 19 0.44 -3.32 2.08
C VAL A 19 0.40 -4.85 2.04
N VAL A 20 -0.26 -5.45 3.03
CA VAL A 20 -0.28 -6.91 3.21
C VAL A 20 -1.57 -7.57 2.74
N ASP A 21 -2.64 -6.80 2.58
CA ASP A 21 -3.87 -7.29 1.94
C ASP A 21 -4.68 -6.15 1.32
N VAL A 22 -5.43 -6.47 0.26
CA VAL A 22 -6.39 -5.55 -0.37
C VAL A 22 -7.61 -6.32 -0.83
N GLU A 23 -8.77 -5.94 -0.31
CA GLU A 23 -10.07 -6.33 -0.85
C GLU A 23 -10.69 -5.15 -1.60
N ILE A 24 -11.40 -5.45 -2.70
CA ILE A 24 -12.11 -4.44 -3.49
C ILE A 24 -13.59 -4.79 -3.67
N GLU A 25 -14.43 -3.77 -3.53
CA GLU A 25 -15.86 -3.83 -3.86
C GLU A 25 -16.15 -2.82 -4.98
N LYS A 26 -16.67 -3.31 -6.11
CA LYS A 26 -17.06 -2.46 -7.23
C LYS A 26 -18.37 -1.74 -6.94
N LEU A 27 -18.35 -0.42 -7.05
CA LEU A 27 -19.51 0.45 -6.93
C LEU A 27 -19.85 1.11 -8.28
N ASN A 28 -20.89 1.93 -8.31
CA ASN A 28 -21.28 2.67 -9.52
C ASN A 28 -20.30 3.82 -9.79
N GLY A 29 -19.24 3.54 -10.57
CA GLY A 29 -18.25 4.54 -11.00
C GLY A 29 -17.04 4.68 -10.06
N SER A 30 -16.97 3.87 -9.01
CA SER A 30 -15.87 3.86 -8.03
C SER A 30 -15.64 2.45 -7.49
N TYR A 31 -14.58 2.29 -6.70
CA TYR A 31 -14.31 1.07 -5.94
C TYR A 31 -14.10 1.44 -4.48
N LYS A 32 -14.68 0.66 -3.57
CA LYS A 32 -14.25 0.66 -2.16
C LYS A 32 -13.05 -0.26 -2.05
N PHE A 33 -11.96 0.27 -1.51
CA PHE A 33 -10.76 -0.48 -1.16
C PHE A 33 -10.75 -0.67 0.34
N ASP A 34 -10.59 -1.90 0.79
CA ASP A 34 -10.27 -2.26 2.17
C ASP A 34 -8.79 -2.69 2.16
N VAL A 35 -7.92 -1.84 2.72
CA VAL A 35 -6.46 -2.00 2.65
C VAL A 35 -5.94 -2.34 4.03
N THR A 36 -5.23 -3.45 4.13
CA THR A 36 -4.54 -3.89 5.35
C THR A 36 -3.08 -3.51 5.27
N LEU A 37 -2.62 -2.73 6.25
CA LEU A 37 -1.23 -2.33 6.40
C LEU A 37 -0.57 -3.14 7.52
N TYR A 38 0.75 -3.36 7.37
CA TYR A 38 1.61 -3.84 8.45
C TYR A 38 2.86 -2.98 8.55
N HIS A 39 2.99 -2.31 9.70
CA HIS A 39 4.07 -1.42 10.06
C HIS A 39 4.30 -1.53 11.57
N ASP A 40 5.54 -1.39 12.02
CA ASP A 40 5.88 -1.29 13.43
C ASP A 40 5.82 0.18 13.88
N ASP A 41 4.62 0.65 14.20
CA ASP A 41 4.41 2.03 14.67
C ASP A 41 4.80 2.24 16.15
N ASP A 42 5.22 1.20 16.89
CA ASP A 42 5.48 1.29 18.34
C ASP A 42 6.93 1.66 18.68
N ASP A 43 7.89 1.25 17.84
CA ASP A 43 9.33 1.35 18.13
C ASP A 43 10.05 2.50 17.37
N GLU A 44 9.34 3.32 16.58
CA GLU A 44 9.91 4.43 15.81
C GLU A 44 9.23 5.78 16.05
N ASP A 45 9.93 6.89 15.76
CA ASP A 45 9.38 8.26 15.82
C ASP A 45 8.38 8.57 14.68
N GLY A 46 8.12 7.59 13.81
CA GLY A 46 7.23 7.66 12.65
C GLY A 46 6.11 6.62 12.71
N TYR A 47 5.16 6.76 11.79
CA TYR A 47 4.11 5.77 11.59
C TYR A 47 3.61 5.81 10.15
N ALA A 48 2.96 4.73 9.72
CA ALA A 48 2.26 4.68 8.45
C ALA A 48 1.16 5.76 8.38
N ASN A 49 1.39 6.83 7.61
CA ASN A 49 0.55 8.04 7.64
C ASN A 49 -0.49 8.11 6.53
N TRP A 50 -0.34 7.33 5.46
CA TRP A 50 -1.39 7.10 4.48
C TRP A 50 -1.13 5.84 3.67
N TRP A 51 -2.18 5.42 2.96
CA TRP A 51 -2.05 4.55 1.80
C TRP A 51 -2.77 5.19 0.61
N GLN A 52 -2.33 4.84 -0.60
CA GLN A 52 -2.86 5.38 -1.84
C GLN A 52 -3.13 4.28 -2.86
N VAL A 53 -4.04 4.59 -3.78
CA VAL A 53 -4.27 3.84 -5.02
C VAL A 53 -3.75 4.70 -6.16
N GLU A 54 -2.91 4.11 -7.00
CA GLU A 54 -2.27 4.80 -8.12
C GLU A 54 -2.34 3.98 -9.41
N THR A 55 -2.13 4.64 -10.54
CA THR A 55 -1.92 3.96 -11.82
C THR A 55 -0.60 3.19 -11.82
N LEU A 56 -0.43 2.28 -12.78
CA LEU A 56 0.86 1.60 -12.99
C LEU A 56 2.04 2.59 -13.22
N GLY A 57 1.75 3.78 -13.75
CA GLY A 57 2.71 4.86 -13.94
C GLY A 57 2.95 5.74 -12.69
N GLY A 58 2.37 5.38 -11.55
CA GLY A 58 2.55 6.07 -10.27
C GLY A 58 1.73 7.36 -10.09
N GLU A 59 0.74 7.62 -10.94
CA GLU A 59 -0.20 8.74 -10.78
C GLU A 59 -1.25 8.40 -9.71
N GLU A 60 -1.38 9.25 -8.69
CA GLU A 60 -2.35 9.06 -7.60
C GLU A 60 -3.79 9.19 -8.12
N LEU A 61 -4.61 8.17 -7.87
CA LEU A 61 -6.04 8.16 -8.15
C LEU A 61 -6.85 8.53 -6.90
N GLY A 62 -6.32 8.23 -5.73
CA GLY A 62 -6.87 8.65 -4.44
C GLY A 62 -6.12 8.02 -3.28
N ARG A 63 -6.39 8.50 -2.06
CA ARG A 63 -5.69 8.04 -0.86
C ARG A 63 -6.54 8.10 0.40
N ARG A 64 -6.02 7.49 1.46
CA ARG A 64 -6.56 7.54 2.82
C ARG A 64 -5.47 7.97 3.79
N ASP A 65 -5.64 9.16 4.36
CA ASP A 65 -4.79 9.63 5.45
C ASP A 65 -5.11 8.90 6.78
N LEU A 66 -4.07 8.60 7.54
CA LEU A 66 -4.08 7.98 8.85
C LEU A 66 -3.60 9.02 9.87
N ALA A 67 -4.42 9.30 10.89
CA ALA A 67 -4.19 10.43 11.78
C ALA A 67 -3.35 10.10 13.02
N HIS A 68 -3.02 8.83 13.23
CA HIS A 68 -2.27 8.33 14.39
C HIS A 68 -1.65 6.96 14.07
N ALA A 69 -0.62 6.61 14.85
CA ALA A 69 -0.03 5.28 14.92
C ALA A 69 -1.08 4.20 15.27
N HIS A 70 -0.93 3.03 14.68
CA HIS A 70 -1.79 1.86 14.86
C HIS A 70 -1.10 0.68 15.58
N GLY A 71 0.10 0.92 16.11
CA GLY A 71 0.94 -0.05 16.82
C GLY A 71 1.56 -1.11 15.91
N ALA A 72 2.20 -2.12 16.47
CA ALA A 72 2.88 -3.18 15.72
C ALA A 72 1.96 -4.34 15.26
N GLN A 73 0.72 -4.05 14.86
CA GLN A 73 -0.24 -5.07 14.39
C GLN A 73 -0.85 -4.69 13.05
N GLU A 74 -1.22 -5.71 12.27
CA GLU A 74 -1.98 -5.50 11.05
C GLU A 74 -3.30 -4.76 11.32
N PHE A 75 -3.60 -3.75 10.51
CA PHE A 75 -4.87 -3.04 10.60
C PHE A 75 -5.43 -2.70 9.23
N THR A 76 -6.75 -2.76 9.10
CA THR A 76 -7.46 -2.45 7.85
C THR A 76 -8.13 -1.09 7.93
N ARG A 77 -8.00 -0.29 6.87
CA ARG A 77 -8.77 0.94 6.66
C ARG A 77 -9.31 1.00 5.25
N SER A 78 -10.48 1.63 5.13
CA SER A 78 -11.21 1.69 3.87
C SER A 78 -11.25 3.09 3.26
N GLN A 79 -11.31 3.16 1.94
CA GLN A 79 -11.62 4.38 1.19
C GLN A 79 -12.34 4.03 -0.11
N THR A 80 -13.31 4.87 -0.50
CA THR A 80 -13.93 4.79 -1.82
C THR A 80 -13.19 5.72 -2.77
N ILE A 81 -12.70 5.18 -3.88
CA ILE A 81 -11.88 5.91 -4.86
C ILE A 81 -12.52 5.78 -6.24
N GLU A 82 -12.64 6.90 -6.93
CA GLU A 82 -13.07 6.94 -8.33
C GLU A 82 -11.93 6.43 -9.21
N ILE A 83 -12.21 5.44 -10.04
CA ILE A 83 -11.22 4.81 -10.90
C ILE A 83 -11.69 4.91 -12.35
N PRO A 84 -10.84 5.36 -13.29
CA PRO A 84 -11.18 5.37 -14.71
C PRO A 84 -11.66 4.01 -15.20
N GLN A 85 -12.70 3.98 -16.04
CA GLN A 85 -13.32 2.71 -16.49
C GLN A 85 -12.36 1.85 -17.31
N GLU A 86 -11.36 2.47 -17.93
CA GLU A 86 -10.37 1.81 -18.77
C GLU A 86 -9.27 1.13 -17.95
N ALA A 87 -9.12 1.47 -16.66
CA ALA A 87 -8.10 0.91 -15.79
C ALA A 87 -8.33 -0.60 -15.58
N LYS A 88 -7.32 -1.40 -15.92
CA LYS A 88 -7.30 -2.84 -15.67
C LYS A 88 -6.63 -3.17 -14.35
N TYR A 89 -5.55 -2.46 -14.05
CA TYR A 89 -4.73 -2.65 -12.86
C TYR A 89 -4.54 -1.32 -12.14
N VAL A 90 -4.40 -1.42 -10.82
CA VAL A 90 -3.97 -0.34 -9.95
C VAL A 90 -2.93 -0.85 -8.98
N VAL A 91 -2.09 0.04 -8.48
CA VAL A 91 -1.12 -0.25 -7.42
C VAL A 91 -1.67 0.35 -6.12
N VAL A 92 -1.66 -0.45 -5.06
CA VAL A 92 -1.96 0.00 -3.70
C VAL A 92 -0.67 0.04 -2.92
N ARG A 93 -0.38 1.20 -2.31
CA ARG A 93 0.92 1.50 -1.69
C ARG A 93 0.73 2.24 -0.38
N GLY A 94 1.48 1.85 0.65
CA GLY A 94 1.58 2.57 1.91
C GLY A 94 2.67 3.66 1.87
N HIS A 95 2.63 4.54 2.85
CA HIS A 95 3.69 5.51 3.09
C HIS A 95 3.94 5.64 4.59
N ASP A 96 5.21 5.68 4.97
CA ASP A 96 5.69 5.99 6.32
C ASP A 96 6.26 7.40 6.37
N GLN A 97 6.13 8.07 7.53
CA GLN A 97 6.61 9.44 7.74
C GLN A 97 8.12 9.62 7.61
N ILE A 98 8.89 8.59 7.93
CA ILE A 98 10.36 8.65 8.01
C ILE A 98 11.00 7.99 6.79
N HIS A 99 10.49 6.82 6.39
CA HIS A 99 11.03 5.98 5.32
C HIS A 99 10.35 6.18 3.96
N GLY A 100 9.24 6.91 3.92
CA GLY A 100 8.60 7.28 2.66
C GLY A 100 7.82 6.13 2.04
N TYR A 101 8.16 5.75 0.80
CA TYR A 101 7.34 4.86 -0.03
C TYR A 101 7.80 3.39 -0.07
N GLY A 102 8.76 2.98 0.77
CA GLY A 102 9.30 1.63 0.71
C GLY A 102 8.30 0.54 1.12
N GLY A 103 8.79 -0.70 1.13
CA GLY A 103 8.06 -1.88 1.61
C GLY A 103 7.32 -2.61 0.51
N GLN A 104 6.27 -3.34 0.88
CA GLN A 104 5.47 -4.12 -0.05
C GLN A 104 4.29 -3.34 -0.63
N VAL A 105 4.04 -3.50 -1.93
CA VAL A 105 2.82 -3.05 -2.60
C VAL A 105 1.95 -4.21 -3.05
N ILE A 106 0.69 -3.91 -3.34
CA ILE A 106 -0.23 -4.85 -3.96
C ILE A 106 -0.74 -4.29 -5.29
N ILE A 107 -0.54 -5.02 -6.38
CA ILE A 107 -1.16 -4.74 -7.66
C ILE A 107 -2.50 -5.47 -7.73
N VAL A 108 -3.59 -4.75 -7.98
CA VAL A 108 -4.94 -5.31 -8.02
C VAL A 108 -5.47 -5.29 -9.45
N ASN A 109 -5.93 -6.44 -9.93
CA ASN A 109 -6.71 -6.56 -11.15
C ASN A 109 -8.18 -6.23 -10.87
N LEU A 110 -8.64 -5.05 -11.31
CA LEU A 110 -9.99 -4.56 -11.06
C LEU A 110 -11.10 -5.38 -11.73
N ARG A 111 -10.75 -6.27 -12.68
CA ARG A 111 -11.71 -7.10 -13.41
C ARG A 111 -11.92 -8.46 -12.76
N THR A 112 -10.90 -9.00 -12.09
CA THR A 112 -10.94 -10.33 -11.48
C THR A 112 -10.86 -10.29 -9.95
N SER A 113 -10.60 -9.12 -9.37
CA SER A 113 -10.28 -8.92 -7.94
C SER A 113 -9.09 -9.74 -7.45
N GLN A 114 -8.23 -10.20 -8.38
CA GLN A 114 -6.97 -10.85 -8.02
C GLN A 114 -5.92 -9.81 -7.68
N SER A 115 -5.09 -10.12 -6.68
CA SER A 115 -4.02 -9.27 -6.20
C SER A 115 -2.67 -9.99 -6.26
N GLU A 116 -1.61 -9.24 -6.55
CA GLU A 116 -0.23 -9.71 -6.51
C GLU A 116 0.58 -8.82 -5.54
N LYS A 117 1.30 -9.46 -4.62
CA LYS A 117 2.19 -8.81 -3.66
C LYS A 117 3.57 -8.66 -4.27
N ILE A 118 4.11 -7.44 -4.27
CA ILE A 118 5.44 -7.15 -4.81
C ILE A 118 6.24 -6.40 -3.75
N ASP A 119 7.41 -6.95 -3.40
CA ASP A 119 8.43 -6.19 -2.69
C ASP A 119 9.10 -5.22 -3.66
N GLN A 120 8.85 -3.92 -3.46
CA GLN A 120 9.47 -2.87 -4.26
C GLN A 120 10.76 -2.32 -3.63
N GLY A 121 11.18 -2.84 -2.47
CA GLY A 121 12.29 -2.32 -1.70
C GLY A 121 12.01 -0.96 -1.07
N SER A 122 13.06 -0.20 -0.77
CA SER A 122 12.98 1.04 0.02
C SER A 122 12.55 2.29 -0.76
N GLU A 123 12.42 2.20 -2.08
CA GLU A 123 12.16 3.37 -2.94
C GLU A 123 10.94 3.12 -3.82
N LYS A 124 10.26 4.20 -4.22
CA LYS A 124 9.09 4.11 -5.09
C LYS A 124 9.48 3.52 -6.45
N GLN A 125 8.88 2.40 -6.80
CA GLN A 125 9.00 1.79 -8.13
C GLN A 125 7.83 2.13 -9.05
N ASP A 126 8.12 2.23 -10.35
CA ASP A 126 7.15 2.31 -11.44
C ASP A 126 6.80 0.91 -11.93
N PHE A 127 5.53 0.69 -12.30
CA PHE A 127 5.02 -0.61 -12.75
C PHE A 127 4.41 -0.54 -14.15
N SER A 128 4.80 0.43 -14.98
CA SER A 128 4.23 0.64 -16.32
C SER A 128 4.41 -0.56 -17.25
N ASP A 129 5.42 -1.39 -17.01
CA ASP A 129 5.71 -2.61 -17.76
C ASP A 129 4.92 -3.86 -17.26
N TYR A 130 4.08 -3.71 -16.24
CA TYR A 130 3.26 -4.81 -15.69
C TYR A 130 2.11 -5.21 -16.65
N SER A 131 1.91 -6.51 -16.89
CA SER A 131 1.00 -7.04 -17.93
C SER A 131 -0.01 -8.08 -17.44
#